data_AF-A0A5C7ZG72-F1
#
_entry.id   AF-A0A5C7ZG72-F1
#
_cell.length_a   1.000
_cell.length_b   1.000
_cell.length_c   1.000
_cell.angle_alpha   90.00
_cell.angle_beta   90.00
_cell.angle_gamma   90.00
#
_symmetry.space_group_name_H-M   'P 1'
#
loop_
_entity.id
_entity.type
_entity.pdbx_description
1 polymer ?
#
loop_
_entity_poly.entity_id
_entity_poly.type
_entity_poly.pdbx_seq_one_letter_code
_entity_poly.pdbx_strand_id
1 'polypeptide(L)'
;MAFCIGGLLTACGNVARLAADIRESSQQLRVVSGTLAGGRCPECEWIVVVLGDVRGEKLHNFRVFEQSGRFRIAALRDSRYLFAFQDINRDFSYQPGEPAVWHDLDPDQMAQGTPAEVALQVSSSLIRPAPAGLEDIFGLRGSSLGQIDVQLGVVSALEAPRFSPESATMGMWEPVGFMKAGRAGVFFLEPYDPRRIPVLFVHGIRGTPRSFAGIIDNLDRSRFQAWVLNYPSGLDLRALGDGLVGLLAELRHRHGFSTLHIVAHSMGGLLVREYLAECARAGGCDYVSQVVTISTPFAGISALGSWLEYTRVVMPVWRNLTPDGPFLRDLFALPLPSGVSYHLLFGYRNVATLSRSSGDGVIPLESQLRSAAQNEAVSVRGFNEDHVSILSNTELQRYINEALQRPDFRSVARHPRSVSPVRQSAER
;
A
#
# COMPACT_ATOMS: atom_id res chain seq x y z
N MET A 1 33.11 -5.79 -30.47
CA MET A 1 33.30 -6.63 -29.27
C MET A 1 33.59 -5.79 -28.00
N ALA A 2 32.96 -4.61 -27.85
CA ALA A 2 33.14 -3.73 -26.68
C ALA A 2 31.80 -3.27 -26.05
N PHE A 3 30.66 -3.60 -26.66
CA PHE A 3 29.32 -3.22 -26.17
C PHE A 3 28.67 -4.25 -25.22
N CYS A 4 29.21 -5.47 -25.10
CA CYS A 4 28.65 -6.51 -24.24
C CYS A 4 29.16 -6.49 -22.78
N ILE A 5 30.27 -5.80 -22.50
CA ILE A 5 30.89 -5.80 -21.17
C ILE A 5 30.18 -4.83 -20.21
N GLY A 6 29.74 -3.66 -20.71
CA GLY A 6 29.05 -2.66 -19.88
C GLY A 6 27.68 -3.09 -19.36
N GLY A 7 26.91 -3.84 -20.16
CA GLY A 7 25.60 -4.37 -19.75
C GLY A 7 25.68 -5.54 -18.77
N LEU A 8 26.74 -6.36 -18.87
CA LEU A 8 27.01 -7.44 -17.91
C LEU A 8 27.48 -6.89 -16.56
N LEU A 9 28.30 -5.83 -16.56
CA LEU A 9 28.77 -5.20 -15.32
C LEU A 9 27.66 -4.50 -14.54
N THR A 10 26.75 -3.78 -15.21
CA THR A 10 25.60 -3.15 -14.55
C THR A 10 24.60 -4.18 -14.01
N ALA A 11 24.35 -5.25 -14.76
CA ALA A 11 23.54 -6.38 -14.28
C ALA A 11 24.16 -7.07 -13.07
N CYS A 12 25.47 -7.34 -13.08
CA CYS A 12 26.18 -7.92 -11.94
C CYS A 12 26.17 -6.99 -10.71
N GLY A 13 26.36 -5.68 -10.91
CA GLY A 13 26.31 -4.68 -9.83
C GLY A 13 24.92 -4.62 -9.16
N ASN A 14 23.86 -4.61 -9.95
CA ASN A 14 22.48 -4.60 -9.46
C ASN A 14 22.12 -5.87 -8.66
N VAL A 15 22.55 -7.04 -9.14
CA VAL A 15 22.33 -8.31 -8.41
C VAL A 15 23.12 -8.34 -7.10
N ALA A 16 24.35 -7.84 -7.09
CA ALA A 16 25.18 -7.78 -5.87
C ALA A 16 24.57 -6.87 -4.79
N ARG A 17 24.05 -5.71 -5.21
CA ARG A 17 23.29 -4.76 -4.37
C ARG A 17 22.05 -5.42 -3.78
N LEU A 18 21.22 -6.04 -4.61
CA LEU A 18 20.03 -6.77 -4.16
C LEU A 18 20.38 -7.88 -3.16
N ALA A 19 21.45 -8.63 -3.41
CA ALA A 19 21.90 -9.67 -2.52
C ALA A 19 22.36 -9.11 -1.16
N ALA A 20 22.95 -7.92 -1.13
CA ALA A 20 23.32 -7.24 0.11
C ALA A 20 22.09 -6.81 0.91
N ASP A 21 21.10 -6.20 0.25
CA ASP A 21 19.84 -5.79 0.88
C ASP A 21 19.05 -6.99 1.45
N ILE A 22 19.00 -8.11 0.74
CA ILE A 22 18.35 -9.33 1.22
C ILE A 22 19.07 -9.90 2.45
N ARG A 23 20.41 -9.89 2.44
CA ARG A 23 21.19 -10.33 3.61
C ARG A 23 20.99 -9.39 4.80
N GLU A 24 21.01 -8.08 4.58
CA GLU A 24 20.80 -7.11 5.66
C GLU A 24 19.40 -7.25 6.27
N SER A 25 18.36 -7.23 5.44
CA SER A 25 16.98 -7.36 5.90
C SER A 25 16.73 -8.69 6.62
N SER A 26 17.21 -9.82 6.10
CA SER A 26 17.08 -11.11 6.80
C SER A 26 17.82 -11.17 8.13
N GLN A 27 18.95 -10.48 8.26
CA GLN A 27 19.72 -10.45 9.51
C GLN A 27 19.07 -9.54 10.56
N GLN A 28 18.53 -8.38 10.15
CA GLN A 28 18.11 -7.33 11.08
C GLN A 28 16.59 -7.25 11.29
N LEU A 29 15.80 -7.39 10.23
CA LEU A 29 14.36 -7.16 10.31
C LEU A 29 13.62 -8.40 10.81
N ARG A 30 12.63 -8.17 11.67
CA ARG A 30 11.69 -9.17 12.18
C ARG A 30 10.28 -8.69 11.97
N VAL A 31 9.34 -9.62 11.92
CA VAL A 31 7.91 -9.30 11.92
C VAL A 31 7.31 -9.91 13.18
N VAL A 32 6.77 -9.06 14.04
CA VAL A 32 5.98 -9.51 15.17
C VAL A 32 4.51 -9.49 14.75
N SER A 33 3.80 -10.57 15.03
CA SER A 33 2.38 -10.73 14.71
C SER A 33 1.60 -11.08 15.97
N GLY A 34 0.33 -10.74 16.02
CA GLY A 34 -0.47 -10.98 17.21
C GLY A 34 -1.90 -10.48 17.11
N THR A 35 -2.55 -10.32 18.26
CA THR A 35 -3.89 -9.75 18.41
C THR A 35 -3.89 -8.58 19.37
N LEU A 36 -4.60 -7.51 18.99
CA LEU A 36 -4.98 -6.36 19.80
C LEU A 36 -6.39 -6.61 20.31
N ALA A 37 -6.56 -6.55 21.62
CA ALA A 37 -7.86 -6.72 22.25
C ALA A 37 -7.93 -5.97 23.59
N GLY A 38 -9.14 -5.88 24.13
CA GLY A 38 -9.47 -5.00 25.24
C GLY A 38 -9.84 -3.61 24.73
N GLY A 39 -9.60 -2.59 25.56
CA GLY A 39 -9.92 -1.21 25.22
C GLY A 39 -11.31 -0.78 25.67
N ARG A 40 -11.57 0.52 25.54
CA ARG A 40 -12.81 1.18 26.00
C ARG A 40 -13.55 1.89 24.87
N CYS A 41 -12.91 2.06 23.72
CA CYS A 41 -13.44 2.78 22.59
C CYS A 41 -13.37 1.91 21.32
N PRO A 42 -14.50 1.38 20.80
CA PRO A 42 -14.48 0.53 19.62
C PRO A 42 -13.98 1.21 18.34
N GLU A 43 -14.15 2.53 18.25
CA GLU A 43 -13.80 3.33 17.05
C GLU A 43 -12.49 4.11 17.20
N CYS A 44 -11.77 3.93 18.31
CA CYS A 44 -10.51 4.61 18.55
C CYS A 44 -9.34 3.78 18.01
N GLU A 45 -8.38 4.50 17.46
CA GLU A 45 -7.17 3.97 16.88
C GLU A 45 -6.29 3.32 17.95
N TRP A 46 -5.56 2.31 17.52
CA TRP A 46 -4.60 1.58 18.31
C TRP A 46 -3.21 1.88 17.79
N ILE A 47 -2.29 2.18 18.69
CA ILE A 47 -0.90 2.42 18.35
C ILE A 47 -0.06 1.34 19.01
N VAL A 48 0.71 0.62 18.20
CA VAL A 48 1.70 -0.37 18.68
C VAL A 48 3.08 0.18 18.41
N VAL A 49 3.86 0.32 19.47
CA VAL A 49 5.24 0.81 19.46
C VAL A 49 6.18 -0.35 19.73
N VAL A 50 7.27 -0.42 18.95
CA VAL A 50 8.37 -1.38 19.11
C VAL A 50 9.55 -0.67 19.73
N LEU A 51 10.08 -1.21 20.83
CA LEU A 51 11.13 -0.58 21.63
C LEU A 51 12.32 -1.52 21.86
N GLY A 52 13.51 -0.94 21.92
CA GLY A 52 14.76 -1.62 22.31
C GLY A 52 15.04 -1.60 23.81
N ASP A 53 14.39 -0.71 24.56
CA ASP A 53 14.54 -0.57 26.01
C ASP A 53 13.23 -0.13 26.69
N VAL A 54 13.17 -0.30 28.01
CA VAL A 54 11.98 0.03 28.82
C VAL A 54 11.78 1.53 29.05
N ARG A 55 12.81 2.36 28.85
CA ARG A 55 12.73 3.81 29.08
C ARG A 55 12.11 4.56 27.90
N GLY A 56 12.06 3.94 26.72
CA GLY A 56 11.55 4.56 25.49
C GLY A 56 12.61 5.31 24.69
N GLU A 57 13.89 5.25 25.10
CA GLU A 57 14.98 5.96 24.43
C GLU A 57 15.33 5.35 23.06
N LYS A 58 15.12 4.04 22.89
CA LYS A 58 15.27 3.32 21.63
C LYS A 58 13.92 2.94 21.05
N LEU A 59 13.24 3.91 20.44
CA LEU A 59 12.08 3.64 19.60
C LEU A 59 12.55 3.02 18.28
N HIS A 60 12.13 1.79 18.01
CA HIS A 60 12.48 1.06 16.80
C HIS A 60 11.42 1.18 15.72
N ASN A 61 10.14 1.23 16.07
CA ASN A 61 9.06 1.41 15.08
C ASN A 61 7.76 1.77 15.79
N PHE A 62 6.78 2.24 15.05
CA PHE A 62 5.38 2.24 15.50
C PHE A 62 4.45 1.98 14.31
N ARG A 63 3.23 1.53 14.60
CA ARG A 63 2.17 1.38 13.60
C ARG A 63 0.81 1.68 14.21
N VAL A 64 -0.02 2.32 13.39
CA VAL A 64 -1.41 2.68 13.68
C VAL A 64 -2.34 1.60 13.11
N PHE A 65 -3.35 1.25 13.87
CA PHE A 65 -4.42 0.34 13.48
C PHE A 65 -5.76 0.98 13.79
N GLU A 66 -6.67 1.04 12.83
CA GLU A 66 -7.97 1.68 13.00
C GLU A 66 -8.92 0.88 13.91
N GLN A 67 -8.65 -0.41 14.10
CA GLN A 67 -9.47 -1.32 14.90
C GLN A 67 -8.61 -2.31 15.69
N SER A 68 -9.21 -2.89 16.73
CA SER A 68 -8.70 -4.09 17.39
C SER A 68 -8.70 -5.30 16.45
N GLY A 69 -7.92 -6.32 16.75
CA GLY A 69 -7.86 -7.54 15.93
C GLY A 69 -6.42 -7.96 15.63
N ARG A 70 -6.21 -8.65 14.52
CA ARG A 70 -4.86 -9.12 14.17
C ARG A 70 -3.97 -7.95 13.80
N PHE A 71 -2.75 -7.95 14.32
CA PHE A 71 -1.73 -6.97 13.96
C PHE A 71 -0.48 -7.65 13.45
N ARG A 72 0.26 -6.92 12.62
CA ARG A 72 1.62 -7.25 12.19
C ARG A 72 2.45 -5.97 12.25
N ILE A 73 3.67 -6.04 12.75
CA ILE A 73 4.54 -4.88 12.85
C ILE A 73 5.99 -5.28 12.62
N ALA A 74 6.70 -4.46 11.85
CA ALA A 74 8.13 -4.64 11.65
C ALA A 74 8.89 -4.25 12.92
N ALA A 75 9.87 -5.07 13.29
CA ALA A 75 10.73 -4.90 14.43
C ALA A 75 12.19 -5.15 14.02
N LEU A 76 13.13 -4.83 14.91
CA LEU A 76 14.54 -5.16 14.75
C LEU A 76 14.89 -6.40 15.56
N ARG A 77 15.94 -7.12 15.17
CA ARG A 77 16.47 -8.31 15.87
C ARG A 77 16.76 -8.04 17.35
N ASP A 78 17.14 -6.82 17.68
CA ASP A 78 17.44 -6.37 19.03
C ASP A 78 16.27 -5.63 19.72
N SER A 79 15.09 -5.57 19.09
CA SER A 79 13.86 -5.15 19.79
C SER A 79 13.61 -6.05 21.00
N ARG A 80 13.11 -5.45 22.08
CA ARG A 80 12.90 -6.11 23.38
C ARG A 80 11.49 -5.98 23.89
N TYR A 81 10.75 -4.97 23.44
CA TYR A 81 9.42 -4.71 23.97
C TYR A 81 8.44 -4.26 22.89
N LEU A 82 7.17 -4.55 23.14
CA LEU A 82 6.06 -3.84 22.55
C LEU A 82 5.37 -3.01 23.63
N PHE A 83 4.94 -1.82 23.25
CA PHE A 83 3.99 -1.02 24.02
C PHE A 83 2.80 -0.73 23.12
N ALA A 84 1.60 -1.10 23.54
CA ALA A 84 0.40 -0.81 22.78
C ALA A 84 -0.59 -0.02 23.63
N PHE A 85 -1.23 0.96 23.02
CA PHE A 85 -2.27 1.75 23.65
C PHE A 85 -3.38 2.10 22.68
N GLN A 86 -4.54 2.39 23.25
CA GLN A 86 -5.67 2.94 22.52
C GLN A 86 -5.70 4.44 22.70
N ASP A 87 -5.54 5.17 21.59
CA ASP A 87 -5.52 6.63 21.53
C ASP A 87 -6.97 7.15 21.53
N ILE A 88 -7.47 7.51 22.72
CA ILE A 88 -8.89 7.84 22.92
C ILE A 88 -9.20 9.26 22.45
N ASN A 89 -8.25 10.19 22.62
CA ASN A 89 -8.43 11.60 22.28
C ASN A 89 -7.97 11.92 20.86
N ARG A 90 -7.37 10.97 20.14
CA ARG A 90 -6.92 11.08 18.76
C ARG A 90 -5.86 12.16 18.58
N ASP A 91 -4.88 12.19 19.47
CA ASP A 91 -3.75 13.11 19.41
C ASP A 91 -2.39 12.42 19.21
N PHE A 92 -2.41 11.10 18.94
CA PHE A 92 -1.25 10.26 18.65
C PHE A 92 -0.20 10.16 19.76
N SER A 93 -0.58 10.55 20.96
CA SER A 93 0.29 10.58 22.10
C SER A 93 -0.31 9.71 23.18
N TYR A 94 0.52 9.00 23.93
CA TYR A 94 0.01 8.27 25.08
C TYR A 94 -0.23 9.25 26.23
N GLN A 95 -1.43 9.23 26.83
CA GLN A 95 -1.69 9.90 28.11
C GLN A 95 -2.03 8.95 29.25
N PRO A 96 -1.70 9.33 30.50
CA PRO A 96 -2.15 8.60 31.68
C PRO A 96 -3.67 8.44 31.69
N GLY A 97 -4.13 7.18 31.78
CA GLY A 97 -5.54 6.82 31.80
C GLY A 97 -6.04 6.15 30.51
N GLU A 98 -5.29 6.29 29.42
CA GLU A 98 -5.55 5.51 28.21
C GLU A 98 -5.27 4.03 28.42
N PRO A 99 -6.13 3.12 27.91
CA PRO A 99 -5.88 1.69 27.94
C PRO A 99 -4.57 1.37 27.24
N ALA A 100 -3.63 0.76 27.96
CA ALA A 100 -2.33 0.40 27.43
C ALA A 100 -1.82 -0.93 28.00
N VAL A 101 -0.80 -1.49 27.35
CA VAL A 101 -0.13 -2.72 27.78
C VAL A 101 1.31 -2.75 27.32
N TRP A 102 2.15 -3.34 28.17
CA TRP A 102 3.52 -3.70 27.85
C TRP A 102 3.60 -5.20 27.53
N HIS A 103 4.44 -5.56 26.57
CA HIS A 103 4.78 -6.94 26.27
C HIS A 103 6.28 -7.10 26.07
N ASP A 104 6.85 -8.14 26.68
CA ASP A 104 8.27 -8.46 26.59
C ASP A 104 8.50 -9.44 25.45
N LEU A 105 9.34 -9.06 24.50
CA LEU A 105 9.72 -9.91 23.37
C LEU A 105 10.85 -10.85 23.78
N ASP A 106 10.68 -12.14 23.50
CA ASP A 106 11.70 -13.16 23.74
C ASP A 106 12.94 -12.91 22.83
N PRO A 107 14.13 -12.63 23.40
CA PRO A 107 15.33 -12.36 22.62
C PRO A 107 15.76 -13.52 21.72
N ASP A 108 15.52 -14.77 22.11
CA ASP A 108 15.89 -15.95 21.35
C ASP A 108 14.95 -16.14 20.15
N GLN A 109 13.65 -15.92 20.35
CA GLN A 109 12.69 -15.92 19.24
C GLN A 109 12.98 -14.78 18.25
N MET A 110 13.30 -13.59 18.76
CA MET A 110 13.72 -12.45 17.94
C MET A 110 15.03 -12.73 17.22
N ALA A 111 15.95 -13.50 17.79
CA ALA A 111 17.18 -13.91 17.10
C ALA A 111 16.91 -14.92 15.97
N GLN A 112 16.02 -15.89 16.19
CA GLN A 112 15.75 -17.04 15.30
C GLN A 112 14.74 -16.74 14.18
N GLY A 113 13.97 -15.64 14.28
CA GLY A 113 13.18 -15.11 13.15
C GLY A 113 11.67 -15.26 13.26
N THR A 114 11.16 -16.00 14.25
CA THR A 114 9.72 -16.24 14.41
C THR A 114 9.30 -15.97 15.85
N PRO A 115 8.96 -14.71 16.19
CA PRO A 115 8.27 -14.41 17.44
C PRO A 115 6.92 -15.13 17.47
N ALA A 116 6.52 -15.66 18.63
CA ALA A 116 5.19 -16.24 18.83
C ALA A 116 4.06 -15.24 18.53
N GLU A 117 2.85 -15.72 18.24
CA GLU A 117 1.69 -14.83 18.16
C GLU A 117 1.47 -14.15 19.52
N VAL A 118 1.61 -12.82 19.53
CA VAL A 118 1.51 -12.01 20.75
C VAL A 118 0.06 -11.61 21.01
N ALA A 119 -0.45 -11.83 22.21
CA ALA A 119 -1.73 -11.28 22.64
C ALA A 119 -1.51 -9.99 23.44
N LEU A 120 -1.95 -8.85 22.91
CA LEU A 120 -1.88 -7.54 23.55
C LEU A 120 -3.27 -7.17 24.09
N GLN A 121 -3.44 -7.31 25.40
CA GLN A 121 -4.68 -6.99 26.12
C GLN A 121 -4.49 -5.66 26.85
N VAL A 122 -5.01 -4.56 26.29
CA VAL A 122 -4.86 -3.24 26.91
C VAL A 122 -5.79 -3.08 28.11
N SER A 123 -5.27 -2.41 29.15
CA SER A 123 -6.03 -2.11 30.36
C SER A 123 -5.68 -0.72 30.88
N SER A 124 -6.51 -0.17 31.77
CA SER A 124 -6.27 1.16 32.36
C SER A 124 -5.14 1.19 33.39
N SER A 125 -4.58 0.04 33.77
CA SER A 125 -3.51 -0.07 34.76
C SER A 125 -2.28 -0.68 34.13
N LEU A 126 -1.16 0.04 34.16
CA LEU A 126 0.11 -0.46 33.69
C LEU A 126 0.90 -1.12 34.82
N ILE A 127 1.55 -2.25 34.50
CA ILE A 127 2.43 -2.97 35.43
C ILE A 127 3.75 -2.21 35.68
N ARG A 128 4.15 -1.38 34.70
CA ARG A 128 5.33 -0.51 34.76
C ARG A 128 5.01 0.84 34.07
N PRO A 129 5.71 1.94 34.40
CA PRO A 129 5.47 3.24 33.78
C PRO A 129 5.49 3.16 32.24
N ALA A 130 4.71 4.00 31.58
CA ALA A 130 4.76 4.13 30.13
C ALA A 130 6.14 4.61 29.68
N PRO A 131 6.59 4.23 28.46
CA PRO A 131 7.86 4.72 27.93
C PRO A 131 7.86 6.25 27.83
N ALA A 132 8.98 6.88 28.17
CA ALA A 132 9.16 8.30 27.92
C ALA A 132 9.24 8.56 26.40
N GLY A 133 8.83 9.76 25.96
CA GLY A 133 8.90 10.16 24.55
C GLY A 133 7.74 9.70 23.67
N LEU A 134 6.67 9.13 24.25
CA LEU A 134 5.42 8.85 23.54
C LEU A 134 4.46 10.06 23.48
N GLU A 135 4.95 11.26 23.80
CA GLU A 135 4.20 12.52 23.77
C GLU A 135 4.17 13.17 22.38
N ASP A 136 5.03 12.72 21.45
CA ASP A 136 5.04 13.12 20.02
C ASP A 136 5.58 11.98 19.16
N ILE A 137 4.83 10.87 19.09
CA ILE A 137 5.23 9.68 18.32
C ILE A 137 5.41 10.02 16.83
N PHE A 138 4.68 11.01 16.34
CA PHE A 138 4.78 11.50 14.97
C PHE A 138 6.09 12.16 14.64
N GLY A 139 6.57 13.06 15.49
CA GLY A 139 7.87 13.70 15.34
C GLY A 139 9.01 12.68 15.28
N LEU A 140 8.78 11.45 15.76
CA LEU A 140 9.74 10.35 15.72
C LEU A 140 9.73 9.56 14.41
N ARG A 141 8.78 9.82 13.49
CA ARG A 141 8.79 9.23 12.14
C ARG A 141 10.03 9.66 11.36
N GLY A 142 10.72 8.68 10.78
CA GLY A 142 12.00 8.87 10.08
C GLY A 142 13.24 8.72 10.96
N SER A 143 13.06 8.57 12.28
CA SER A 143 14.16 8.32 13.24
C SER A 143 14.31 6.84 13.63
N SER A 144 13.45 5.93 13.15
CA SER A 144 13.34 4.59 13.73
C SER A 144 13.02 3.47 12.72
N LEU A 145 13.71 2.33 12.95
CA LEU A 145 13.84 1.07 12.22
C LEU A 145 15.15 0.99 11.42
N GLY A 146 16.28 1.11 12.11
CA GLY A 146 17.61 0.93 11.49
C GLY A 146 17.89 1.93 10.37
N GLN A 147 17.50 3.20 10.56
CA GLN A 147 17.58 4.30 9.57
C GLN A 147 16.57 4.22 8.41
N ILE A 148 15.61 3.29 8.41
CA ILE A 148 14.52 3.29 7.44
C ILE A 148 13.60 4.48 7.70
N ASP A 149 13.37 5.27 6.65
CA ASP A 149 12.62 6.51 6.73
C ASP A 149 11.48 6.51 5.69
N VAL A 150 10.27 6.27 6.18
CA VAL A 150 9.04 6.32 5.37
C VAL A 150 8.33 7.64 5.61
N GLN A 151 8.24 8.43 4.55
CA GLN A 151 7.77 9.80 4.58
C GLN A 151 6.26 9.87 4.35
N LEU A 152 5.52 10.62 5.19
CA LEU A 152 4.07 10.80 5.05
C LEU A 152 3.66 12.27 5.00
N GLY A 153 2.91 12.61 3.96
CA GLY A 153 2.34 13.95 3.78
C GLY A 153 3.37 15.05 3.52
N VAL A 154 4.62 14.68 3.23
CA VAL A 154 5.64 15.64 2.81
C VAL A 154 5.27 16.18 1.44
N VAL A 155 5.22 17.51 1.34
CA VAL A 155 4.97 18.20 0.08
C VAL A 155 6.22 18.09 -0.80
N SER A 156 6.08 17.51 -1.98
CA SER A 156 7.17 17.29 -2.93
C SER A 156 6.67 17.40 -4.36
N ALA A 157 7.31 18.26 -5.15
CA ALA A 157 7.03 18.37 -6.59
C ALA A 157 7.40 17.06 -7.32
N LEU A 158 6.74 16.77 -8.45
CA LEU A 158 7.00 15.56 -9.25
C LEU A 158 8.44 15.51 -9.79
N GLU A 159 9.07 16.66 -9.97
CA GLU A 159 10.44 16.84 -10.45
C GLU A 159 11.48 16.54 -9.37
N ALA A 160 11.07 16.30 -8.12
CA ALA A 160 11.99 16.03 -7.03
C ALA A 160 12.90 14.81 -7.33
N PRO A 161 14.19 14.81 -6.93
CA PRO A 161 15.12 13.71 -7.20
C PRO A 161 14.67 12.33 -6.68
N ARG A 162 13.79 12.31 -5.67
CA ARG A 162 13.16 11.10 -5.12
C ARG A 162 12.25 10.37 -6.11
N PHE A 163 11.77 11.04 -7.16
CA PHE A 163 10.90 10.48 -8.20
C PHE A 163 11.62 10.31 -9.55
N SER A 164 12.94 10.36 -9.56
CA SER A 164 13.76 10.20 -10.77
C SER A 164 13.81 8.74 -11.28
N PRO A 165 14.15 8.52 -12.56
CA PRO A 165 14.40 7.17 -13.09
C PRO A 165 15.49 6.38 -12.32
N GLU A 166 16.49 7.07 -11.79
CA GLU A 166 17.52 6.49 -10.93
C GLU A 166 16.90 5.96 -9.62
N SER A 167 15.92 6.69 -9.08
CA SER A 167 15.13 6.26 -7.92
C SER A 167 14.37 4.96 -8.21
N ALA A 168 13.78 4.81 -9.40
CA ALA A 168 13.12 3.56 -9.78
C ALA A 168 14.09 2.37 -9.88
N THR A 169 15.31 2.63 -10.37
CA THR A 169 16.36 1.60 -10.41
C THR A 169 16.78 1.20 -8.99
N MET A 170 16.95 2.16 -8.10
CA MET A 170 17.26 1.90 -6.69
C MET A 170 16.12 1.14 -6.00
N GLY A 171 14.87 1.54 -6.19
CA GLY A 171 13.71 0.86 -5.58
C GLY A 171 13.53 -0.59 -6.08
N MET A 172 14.09 -0.92 -7.24
CA MET A 172 14.12 -2.27 -7.78
C MET A 172 15.26 -3.10 -7.16
N TRP A 173 16.48 -2.56 -7.09
CA TRP A 173 17.68 -3.34 -6.78
C TRP A 173 18.30 -3.11 -5.40
N GLU A 174 17.90 -2.05 -4.71
CA GLU A 174 18.29 -1.70 -3.33
C GLU A 174 17.05 -1.23 -2.53
N PRO A 175 16.04 -2.08 -2.30
CA PRO A 175 14.84 -1.67 -1.57
C PRO A 175 15.05 -1.11 -0.16
N VAL A 176 15.96 -1.69 0.63
CA VAL A 176 16.29 -1.22 1.99
C VAL A 176 17.03 0.10 1.88
N GLY A 177 18.02 0.18 0.99
CA GLY A 177 18.71 1.43 0.68
C GLY A 177 17.75 2.54 0.26
N PHE A 178 16.77 2.24 -0.60
CA PHE A 178 15.75 3.17 -1.06
C PHE A 178 14.95 3.78 0.09
N MET A 179 14.54 2.94 1.06
CA MET A 179 13.84 3.39 2.25
C MET A 179 14.74 4.20 3.18
N LYS A 180 16.00 3.79 3.38
CA LYS A 180 16.99 4.56 4.18
C LYS A 180 17.34 5.92 3.58
N ALA A 181 17.23 6.05 2.26
CA ALA A 181 17.44 7.31 1.55
C ALA A 181 16.22 8.27 1.65
N GLY A 182 15.21 7.97 2.47
CA GLY A 182 14.02 8.79 2.67
C GLY A 182 13.16 8.92 1.40
N ARG A 183 13.23 7.95 0.48
CA ARG A 183 12.52 7.98 -0.81
C ARG A 183 11.15 7.33 -0.73
N ALA A 184 10.94 6.41 0.21
CA ALA A 184 9.68 5.69 0.35
C ALA A 184 8.63 6.52 1.09
N GLY A 185 7.37 6.46 0.67
CA GLY A 185 6.31 7.18 1.34
C GLY A 185 5.12 7.56 0.47
N VAL A 186 4.13 8.18 1.13
CA VAL A 186 3.02 8.87 0.48
C VAL A 186 3.30 10.37 0.53
N PHE A 187 3.46 10.98 -0.63
CA PHE A 187 3.83 12.38 -0.80
C PHE A 187 2.64 13.17 -1.34
N PHE A 188 2.56 14.43 -0.93
CA PHE A 188 1.58 15.36 -1.47
C PHE A 188 2.25 16.26 -2.50
N LEU A 189 1.56 16.57 -3.60
CA LEU A 189 2.12 17.49 -4.60
C LEU A 189 1.88 18.96 -4.24
N GLU A 190 0.99 19.20 -3.28
CA GLU A 190 0.62 20.50 -2.73
C GLU A 190 0.14 20.29 -1.28
N PRO A 191 0.10 21.33 -0.42
CA PRO A 191 -0.44 21.20 0.95
C PRO A 191 -1.86 20.62 0.95
N TYR A 192 -2.16 19.72 1.90
CA TYR A 192 -3.48 19.08 2.02
C TYR A 192 -4.62 20.11 2.10
N ASP A 193 -5.65 19.94 1.29
CA ASP A 193 -6.87 20.75 1.30
C ASP A 193 -8.07 19.86 1.67
N PRO A 194 -8.67 20.02 2.87
CA PRO A 194 -9.76 19.17 3.34
C PRO A 194 -11.06 19.28 2.51
N ARG A 195 -11.14 20.24 1.58
CA ARG A 195 -12.29 20.41 0.67
C ARG A 195 -12.17 19.56 -0.59
N ARG A 196 -10.99 18.99 -0.85
CA ARG A 196 -10.70 18.17 -2.04
C ARG A 196 -10.49 16.72 -1.63
N ILE A 197 -10.97 15.80 -2.46
CA ILE A 197 -10.82 14.37 -2.25
C ILE A 197 -9.40 13.96 -2.68
N PRO A 198 -8.60 13.33 -1.81
CA PRO A 198 -7.33 12.76 -2.19
C PRO A 198 -7.46 11.67 -3.28
N VAL A 199 -6.56 11.71 -4.26
CA VAL A 199 -6.39 10.68 -5.29
C VAL A 199 -4.96 10.15 -5.20
N LEU A 200 -4.81 8.93 -4.70
CA LEU A 200 -3.52 8.26 -4.56
C LEU A 200 -3.12 7.60 -5.89
N PHE A 201 -2.02 8.04 -6.46
CA PHE A 201 -1.41 7.46 -7.65
C PHE A 201 -0.36 6.41 -7.27
N VAL A 202 -0.50 5.19 -7.82
CA VAL A 202 0.34 4.03 -7.51
C VAL A 202 1.00 3.48 -8.78
N HIS A 203 2.31 3.70 -8.91
CA HIS A 203 3.06 3.36 -10.13
C HIS A 203 3.36 1.86 -10.24
N GLY A 204 3.77 1.42 -11.43
CA GLY A 204 4.15 0.03 -11.69
C GLY A 204 5.60 -0.32 -11.32
N ILE A 205 6.01 -1.53 -11.70
CA ILE A 205 7.38 -2.02 -11.54
C ILE A 205 8.37 -1.14 -12.30
N ARG A 206 9.46 -0.72 -11.65
CA ARG A 206 10.43 0.26 -12.19
C ARG A 206 9.79 1.59 -12.63
N GLY A 207 8.57 1.88 -12.17
CA GLY A 207 7.89 3.16 -12.38
C GLY A 207 8.28 4.19 -11.32
N THR A 208 7.73 5.40 -11.49
CA THR A 208 7.82 6.47 -10.49
C THR A 208 6.51 7.28 -10.51
N PRO A 209 6.25 8.14 -9.52
CA PRO A 209 5.16 9.13 -9.60
C PRO A 209 5.12 9.97 -10.88
N ARG A 210 6.27 10.24 -11.51
CA ARG A 210 6.35 11.01 -12.76
C ARG A 210 5.61 10.36 -13.92
N SER A 211 5.41 9.04 -13.89
CA SER A 211 4.63 8.31 -14.90
C SER A 211 3.19 8.82 -15.01
N PHE A 212 2.66 9.45 -13.96
CA PHE A 212 1.30 9.99 -13.93
C PHE A 212 1.22 11.49 -14.26
N ALA A 213 2.32 12.16 -14.64
CA ALA A 213 2.33 13.62 -14.85
C ALA A 213 1.17 14.09 -15.73
N GLY A 214 0.97 13.46 -16.90
CA GLY A 214 -0.13 13.82 -17.80
C GLY A 214 -1.54 13.61 -17.22
N ILE A 215 -1.74 12.58 -16.39
CA ILE A 215 -3.03 12.35 -15.71
C ILE A 215 -3.24 13.38 -14.60
N ILE A 216 -2.19 13.69 -13.84
CA ILE A 216 -2.20 14.66 -12.74
C ILE A 216 -2.44 16.08 -13.25
N ASP A 217 -1.85 16.44 -14.40
CA ASP A 217 -2.03 17.76 -15.04
C ASP A 217 -3.46 17.96 -15.52
N ASN A 218 -4.13 16.88 -15.95
CA ASN A 218 -5.52 16.88 -16.42
C ASN A 218 -6.55 16.46 -15.36
N LEU A 219 -6.14 16.36 -14.10
CA LEU A 219 -7.04 16.04 -13.00
C LEU A 219 -7.96 17.24 -12.70
N ASP A 220 -9.24 16.99 -12.42
CA ASP A 220 -10.18 18.03 -11.95
C ASP A 220 -9.79 18.52 -10.55
N ARG A 221 -8.88 19.50 -10.52
CA ARG A 221 -8.31 20.06 -9.29
C ARG A 221 -9.31 20.87 -8.46
N SER A 222 -10.51 21.15 -8.98
CA SER A 222 -11.57 21.76 -8.20
C SER A 222 -12.16 20.78 -7.17
N ARG A 223 -12.03 19.48 -7.42
CA ARG A 223 -12.57 18.40 -6.58
C ARG A 223 -11.51 17.49 -6.01
N PHE A 224 -10.43 17.26 -6.75
CA PHE A 224 -9.44 16.23 -6.44
C PHE A 224 -8.09 16.83 -6.10
N GLN A 225 -7.36 16.16 -5.21
CA GLN A 225 -5.99 16.48 -4.84
C GLN A 225 -5.09 15.28 -5.09
N ALA A 226 -4.04 15.46 -5.89
CA ALA A 226 -3.13 14.37 -6.24
C ALA A 226 -2.14 14.07 -5.11
N TRP A 227 -2.14 12.81 -4.66
CA TRP A 227 -1.13 12.21 -3.79
C TRP A 227 -0.39 11.11 -4.55
N VAL A 228 0.88 10.87 -4.22
CA VAL A 228 1.67 9.86 -4.92
C VAL A 228 2.32 8.90 -3.94
N LEU A 229 2.19 7.60 -4.20
CA LEU A 229 2.96 6.57 -3.52
C LEU A 229 4.28 6.38 -4.26
N ASN A 230 5.41 6.58 -3.57
CA ASN A 230 6.72 6.22 -4.07
C ASN A 230 7.26 5.08 -3.21
N TYR A 231 7.49 3.93 -3.82
CA TYR A 231 7.79 2.70 -3.08
C TYR A 231 8.82 1.85 -3.81
N PRO A 232 9.62 1.03 -3.09
CA PRO A 232 10.60 0.16 -3.71
C PRO A 232 9.90 -1.01 -4.41
N SER A 233 9.72 -0.89 -5.72
CA SER A 233 8.97 -1.86 -6.53
C SER A 233 9.58 -3.26 -6.60
N GLY A 234 10.78 -3.47 -6.05
CA GLY A 234 11.40 -4.78 -5.93
C GLY A 234 10.95 -5.60 -4.69
N LEU A 235 10.27 -4.97 -3.72
CA LEU A 235 9.78 -5.66 -2.52
C LEU A 235 8.56 -6.54 -2.79
N ASP A 236 8.34 -7.46 -1.85
CA ASP A 236 7.16 -8.31 -1.82
C ASP A 236 5.89 -7.47 -1.68
N LEU A 237 4.91 -7.74 -2.55
CA LEU A 237 3.67 -6.97 -2.60
C LEU A 237 2.78 -7.17 -1.37
N ARG A 238 2.88 -8.30 -0.65
CA ARG A 238 2.14 -8.51 0.60
C ARG A 238 2.66 -7.59 1.69
N ALA A 239 3.98 -7.52 1.84
CA ALA A 239 4.60 -6.62 2.80
C ALA A 239 4.31 -5.14 2.48
N LEU A 240 4.35 -4.76 1.21
CA LEU A 240 4.00 -3.40 0.77
C LEU A 240 2.51 -3.07 0.99
N GLY A 241 1.61 -4.01 0.70
CA GLY A 241 0.16 -3.84 0.90
C GLY A 241 -0.18 -3.65 2.38
N ASP A 242 0.36 -4.51 3.25
CA ASP A 242 0.23 -4.39 4.71
C ASP A 242 0.79 -3.06 5.23
N GLY A 243 1.99 -2.67 4.76
CA GLY A 243 2.58 -1.37 5.10
C GLY A 243 1.67 -0.21 4.70
N LEU A 244 1.10 -0.24 3.49
CA LEU A 244 0.22 0.81 2.99
C LEU A 244 -1.06 0.98 3.83
N VAL A 245 -1.59 -0.10 4.43
CA VAL A 245 -2.70 0.00 5.41
C VAL A 245 -2.31 0.91 6.56
N GLY A 246 -1.14 0.69 7.17
CA GLY A 246 -0.67 1.52 8.28
C GLY A 246 -0.40 2.96 7.87
N LEU A 247 0.18 3.17 6.68
CA LEU A 247 0.44 4.52 6.16
C LEU A 247 -0.83 5.33 5.91
N LEU A 248 -1.86 4.71 5.33
CA LEU A 248 -3.13 5.39 5.05
C LEU A 248 -3.98 5.58 6.31
N ALA A 249 -3.99 4.64 7.25
CA ALA A 249 -4.62 4.80 8.56
C ALA A 249 -4.05 6.03 9.28
N GLU A 250 -2.73 6.19 9.27
CA GLU A 250 -2.08 7.34 9.87
C GLU A 250 -2.42 8.67 9.18
N LEU A 251 -2.37 8.71 7.84
CA LEU A 251 -2.78 9.91 7.11
C LEU A 251 -4.26 10.25 7.37
N ARG A 252 -5.13 9.24 7.44
CA ARG A 252 -6.56 9.43 7.71
C ARG A 252 -6.77 10.08 9.06
N HIS A 253 -6.10 9.58 10.09
CA HIS A 253 -6.21 10.19 11.40
C HIS A 253 -5.63 11.61 11.38
N ARG A 254 -4.45 11.85 10.79
CA ARG A 254 -3.82 13.18 10.75
C ARG A 254 -4.67 14.24 10.03
N HIS A 255 -5.34 13.84 8.95
CA HIS A 255 -5.99 14.77 8.01
C HIS A 255 -7.51 14.67 7.99
N GLY A 256 -8.10 13.69 8.67
CA GLY A 256 -9.54 13.49 8.79
C GLY A 256 -10.27 13.26 7.47
N PHE A 257 -9.58 12.84 6.39
CA PHE A 257 -10.27 12.62 5.11
C PHE A 257 -11.25 11.45 5.23
N SER A 258 -12.46 11.64 4.70
CA SER A 258 -13.52 10.63 4.72
C SER A 258 -13.62 9.86 3.41
N THR A 259 -12.91 10.28 2.37
CA THR A 259 -12.93 9.65 1.05
C THR A 259 -11.53 9.68 0.44
N LEU A 260 -11.11 8.55 -0.11
CA LEU A 260 -9.90 8.37 -0.90
C LEU A 260 -10.28 7.73 -2.23
N HIS A 261 -9.63 8.18 -3.30
CA HIS A 261 -9.63 7.49 -4.57
C HIS A 261 -8.22 6.99 -4.89
N ILE A 262 -8.13 5.93 -5.70
CA ILE A 262 -6.85 5.31 -6.04
C ILE A 262 -6.79 5.09 -7.55
N VAL A 263 -5.70 5.52 -8.18
CA VAL A 263 -5.39 5.25 -9.58
C VAL A 263 -4.07 4.51 -9.66
N ALA A 264 -4.08 3.32 -10.23
CA ALA A 264 -2.93 2.43 -10.24
C ALA A 264 -2.59 1.97 -11.66
N HIS A 265 -1.30 1.86 -11.97
CA HIS A 265 -0.82 1.39 -13.26
C HIS A 265 0.03 0.13 -13.10
N SER A 266 -0.14 -0.81 -14.04
CA SER A 266 0.67 -2.02 -14.14
C SER A 266 0.68 -2.79 -12.81
N MET A 267 1.85 -3.16 -12.31
CA MET A 267 2.00 -3.82 -11.00
C MET A 267 1.39 -3.05 -9.82
N GLY A 268 1.25 -1.71 -9.91
CA GLY A 268 0.62 -0.91 -8.87
C GLY A 268 -0.81 -1.35 -8.58
N GLY A 269 -1.53 -1.87 -9.59
CA GLY A 269 -2.89 -2.40 -9.38
C GLY A 269 -2.92 -3.68 -8.55
N LEU A 270 -1.86 -4.50 -8.62
CA LEU A 270 -1.70 -5.67 -7.74
C LEU A 270 -1.45 -5.24 -6.30
N LEU A 271 -0.60 -4.21 -6.10
CA LEU A 271 -0.36 -3.64 -4.77
C LEU A 271 -1.65 -3.08 -4.17
N VAL A 272 -2.43 -2.33 -4.95
CA VAL A 272 -3.72 -1.80 -4.49
C VAL A 272 -4.70 -2.92 -4.16
N ARG A 273 -4.75 -3.99 -4.97
CA ARG A 273 -5.64 -5.12 -4.69
C ARG A 273 -5.27 -5.88 -3.41
N GLU A 274 -3.97 -6.03 -3.12
CA GLU A 274 -3.49 -6.59 -1.86
C GLU A 274 -3.79 -5.65 -0.68
N TYR A 275 -3.54 -4.33 -0.84
CA TYR A 275 -3.92 -3.33 0.17
C TYR A 275 -5.42 -3.42 0.52
N LEU A 276 -6.31 -3.49 -0.47
CA LEU A 276 -7.75 -3.59 -0.23
C LEU A 276 -8.12 -4.88 0.51
N ALA A 277 -7.43 -5.99 0.25
CA ALA A 277 -7.64 -7.24 0.97
C ALA A 277 -7.17 -7.15 2.44
N GLU A 278 -5.98 -6.62 2.69
CA GLU A 278 -5.45 -6.43 4.05
C GLU A 278 -6.27 -5.41 4.85
N CYS A 279 -6.61 -4.30 4.23
CA CYS A 279 -7.45 -3.27 4.78
C CYS A 279 -8.84 -3.84 5.15
N ALA A 280 -9.42 -4.71 4.30
CA ALA A 280 -10.71 -5.37 4.59
C ALA A 280 -10.61 -6.31 5.81
N ARG A 281 -9.51 -7.06 5.92
CA ARG A 281 -9.23 -7.91 7.09
C ARG A 281 -9.10 -7.09 8.38
N ALA A 282 -8.54 -5.90 8.27
CA ALA A 282 -8.38 -4.95 9.38
C ALA A 282 -9.64 -4.13 9.68
N GLY A 283 -10.69 -4.23 8.86
CA GLY A 283 -11.93 -3.46 9.00
C GLY A 283 -11.79 -1.97 8.66
N GLY A 284 -10.70 -1.54 8.02
CA GLY A 284 -10.28 -0.13 7.89
C GLY A 284 -10.38 0.49 6.48
N CYS A 285 -11.39 0.16 5.66
CA CYS A 285 -11.49 0.66 4.26
C CYS A 285 -12.72 1.48 3.91
N ASP A 286 -13.50 1.89 4.91
CA ASP A 286 -14.76 2.58 4.69
C ASP A 286 -14.61 3.93 3.94
N TYR A 287 -13.40 4.48 3.92
CA TYR A 287 -13.04 5.70 3.20
C TYR A 287 -12.62 5.48 1.74
N VAL A 288 -12.33 4.25 1.28
CA VAL A 288 -11.94 4.03 -0.12
C VAL A 288 -13.20 3.94 -0.98
N SER A 289 -13.30 4.78 -2.00
CA SER A 289 -14.49 4.86 -2.85
C SER A 289 -14.23 4.43 -4.30
N GLN A 290 -13.38 5.13 -5.04
CA GLN A 290 -13.11 4.84 -6.45
C GLN A 290 -11.72 4.24 -6.62
N VAL A 291 -11.62 3.10 -7.29
CA VAL A 291 -10.36 2.45 -7.64
C VAL A 291 -10.30 2.28 -9.15
N VAL A 292 -9.25 2.83 -9.77
CA VAL A 292 -8.98 2.67 -11.20
C VAL A 292 -7.68 1.90 -11.36
N THR A 293 -7.69 0.82 -12.14
CA THR A 293 -6.47 0.13 -12.55
C THR A 293 -6.26 0.28 -14.05
N ILE A 294 -4.99 0.40 -14.46
CA ILE A 294 -4.58 0.60 -15.85
C ILE A 294 -3.56 -0.49 -16.20
N SER A 295 -3.87 -1.36 -17.15
CA SER A 295 -2.95 -2.41 -17.64
C SER A 295 -2.35 -3.31 -16.55
N THR A 296 -3.14 -3.67 -15.54
CA THR A 296 -2.66 -4.45 -14.38
C THR A 296 -2.57 -5.94 -14.70
N PRO A 297 -1.43 -6.63 -14.41
CA PRO A 297 -1.26 -8.05 -14.71
C PRO A 297 -1.91 -8.97 -13.67
N PHE A 298 -3.25 -9.04 -13.63
CA PHE A 298 -3.99 -9.83 -12.62
C PHE A 298 -3.77 -11.35 -12.68
N ALA A 299 -3.27 -11.87 -13.80
CA ALA A 299 -2.83 -13.28 -13.94
C ALA A 299 -1.30 -13.43 -14.01
N GLY A 300 -0.54 -12.36 -13.75
CA GLY A 300 0.92 -12.39 -13.75
C GLY A 300 1.53 -12.18 -15.13
N ILE A 301 2.82 -12.44 -15.25
CA ILE A 301 3.60 -12.22 -16.48
C ILE A 301 4.37 -13.51 -16.80
N SER A 302 3.87 -14.29 -17.77
CA SER A 302 4.42 -15.61 -18.12
C SER A 302 5.90 -15.58 -18.53
N ALA A 303 6.36 -14.47 -19.11
CA ALA A 303 7.78 -14.29 -19.48
C ALA A 303 8.76 -14.29 -18.29
N LEU A 304 8.27 -14.16 -17.05
CA LEU A 304 9.11 -14.22 -15.85
C LEU A 304 9.36 -15.65 -15.35
N GLY A 305 8.50 -16.62 -15.71
CA GLY A 305 8.60 -18.00 -15.23
C GLY A 305 9.93 -18.66 -15.59
N SER A 306 10.39 -18.46 -16.84
CA SER A 306 11.62 -19.07 -17.35
C SER A 306 12.91 -18.50 -16.74
N TRP A 307 12.87 -17.30 -16.12
CA TRP A 307 14.05 -16.63 -15.57
C TRP A 307 14.29 -16.99 -14.09
N LEU A 308 13.23 -17.34 -13.37
CA LEU A 308 13.27 -17.66 -11.94
C LEU A 308 13.93 -19.01 -11.62
N GLU A 309 13.85 -19.97 -12.55
CA GLU A 309 14.43 -21.31 -12.38
C GLU A 309 15.97 -21.33 -12.39
N TYR A 310 16.62 -20.27 -12.91
CA TYR A 310 18.06 -20.26 -13.18
C TYR A 310 18.85 -19.24 -12.34
N THR A 311 18.22 -18.53 -11.39
CA THR A 311 18.89 -17.46 -10.64
C THR A 311 18.98 -17.75 -9.15
N ARG A 312 20.17 -17.51 -8.56
CA ARG A 312 20.42 -17.70 -7.12
C ARG A 312 19.85 -16.56 -6.25
N VAL A 313 19.65 -15.39 -6.85
CA VAL A 313 19.08 -14.20 -6.19
C VAL A 313 17.83 -13.83 -6.94
N VAL A 314 16.68 -14.18 -6.34
CA VAL A 314 15.36 -13.88 -6.88
C VAL A 314 14.81 -12.66 -6.17
N MET A 315 14.45 -11.63 -6.95
CA MET A 315 13.78 -10.48 -6.40
C MET A 315 12.40 -10.87 -5.85
N PRO A 316 12.04 -10.46 -4.61
CA PRO A 316 10.78 -10.86 -3.99
C PRO A 316 9.56 -10.62 -4.88
N VAL A 317 9.47 -9.44 -5.51
CA VAL A 317 8.34 -9.06 -6.36
C VAL A 317 8.10 -10.00 -7.53
N TRP A 318 9.15 -10.63 -8.08
CA TRP A 318 8.98 -11.55 -9.20
C TRP A 318 8.17 -12.78 -8.81
N ARG A 319 8.28 -13.25 -7.56
CA ARG A 319 7.42 -14.34 -7.05
C ARG A 319 5.95 -13.93 -6.99
N ASN A 320 5.66 -12.65 -6.75
CA ASN A 320 4.30 -12.13 -6.77
C ASN A 320 3.75 -12.01 -8.21
N LEU A 321 4.62 -11.89 -9.21
CA LEU A 321 4.24 -11.75 -10.63
C LEU A 321 4.19 -13.09 -11.39
N THR A 322 4.64 -14.18 -10.79
CA THR A 322 4.59 -15.52 -11.39
C THR A 322 3.13 -15.98 -11.54
N PRO A 323 2.69 -16.31 -12.77
CA PRO A 323 1.37 -16.91 -12.99
C PRO A 323 1.13 -18.13 -12.09
N ASP A 324 -0.09 -18.26 -11.59
CA ASP A 324 -0.51 -19.32 -10.66
C ASP A 324 0.30 -19.41 -9.35
N GLY A 325 1.18 -18.45 -9.09
CA GLY A 325 1.93 -18.33 -7.85
C GLY A 325 1.01 -18.02 -6.66
N PRO A 326 1.45 -18.34 -5.41
CA PRO A 326 0.61 -18.21 -4.22
C PRO A 326 -0.03 -16.82 -4.05
N PHE A 327 0.71 -15.75 -4.36
CA PHE A 327 0.18 -14.38 -4.30
C PHE A 327 -1.01 -14.17 -5.24
N LEU A 328 -0.89 -14.52 -6.52
CA LEU A 328 -1.93 -14.28 -7.51
C LEU A 328 -3.15 -15.20 -7.32
N ARG A 329 -2.95 -16.43 -6.82
CA ARG A 329 -4.08 -17.31 -6.48
C ARG A 329 -4.95 -16.67 -5.40
N ASP A 330 -4.34 -16.10 -4.38
CA ASP A 330 -5.05 -15.56 -3.21
C ASP A 330 -5.50 -14.10 -3.41
N LEU A 331 -5.06 -13.44 -4.49
CA LEU A 331 -5.30 -12.02 -4.74
C LEU A 331 -6.79 -11.61 -4.71
N PHE A 332 -7.67 -12.53 -5.12
CA PHE A 332 -9.12 -12.35 -5.16
C PHE A 332 -9.86 -13.22 -4.13
N ALA A 333 -9.16 -13.78 -3.14
CA ALA A 333 -9.76 -14.65 -2.13
C ALA A 333 -10.74 -13.92 -1.20
N LEU A 334 -10.53 -12.61 -1.00
CA LEU A 334 -11.48 -11.73 -0.32
C LEU A 334 -12.11 -10.80 -1.34
N PRO A 335 -13.43 -10.54 -1.29
CA PRO A 335 -14.07 -9.57 -2.17
C PRO A 335 -13.54 -8.15 -1.88
N LEU A 336 -13.78 -7.22 -2.80
CA LEU A 336 -13.55 -5.80 -2.54
C LEU A 336 -14.34 -5.32 -1.31
N PRO A 337 -13.79 -4.38 -0.52
CA PRO A 337 -14.55 -3.74 0.55
C PRO A 337 -15.87 -3.16 0.04
N SER A 338 -16.91 -3.22 0.88
CA SER A 338 -18.19 -2.58 0.57
C SER A 338 -17.98 -1.10 0.24
N GLY A 339 -18.70 -0.59 -0.77
CA GLY A 339 -18.60 0.82 -1.20
C GLY A 339 -17.49 1.12 -2.22
N VAL A 340 -16.55 0.19 -2.43
CA VAL A 340 -15.52 0.36 -3.47
C VAL A 340 -16.12 0.10 -4.84
N SER A 341 -16.03 1.11 -5.72
CA SER A 341 -16.33 1.01 -7.15
C SER A 341 -15.02 0.83 -7.93
N TYR A 342 -14.90 -0.29 -8.63
CA TYR A 342 -13.68 -0.66 -9.33
C TYR A 342 -13.81 -0.50 -10.86
N HIS A 343 -12.90 0.28 -11.45
CA HIS A 343 -12.80 0.53 -12.89
C HIS A 343 -11.55 -0.12 -13.47
N LEU A 344 -11.72 -1.03 -14.43
CA LEU A 344 -10.64 -1.74 -15.10
C LEU A 344 -10.36 -1.10 -16.48
N LEU A 345 -9.20 -0.48 -16.64
CA LEU A 345 -8.72 0.06 -17.91
C LEU A 345 -7.55 -0.76 -18.44
N PHE A 346 -7.50 -0.98 -19.75
CA PHE A 346 -6.47 -1.82 -20.36
C PHE A 346 -6.03 -1.33 -21.73
N GLY A 347 -4.76 -1.56 -22.06
CA GLY A 347 -4.19 -1.33 -23.39
C GLY A 347 -4.20 -2.60 -24.23
N TYR A 348 -4.28 -2.46 -25.55
CA TYR A 348 -4.22 -3.59 -26.48
C TYR A 348 -3.38 -3.35 -27.74
N ARG A 349 -2.60 -2.26 -27.80
CA ARG A 349 -1.67 -2.03 -28.90
C ARG A 349 -0.34 -2.72 -28.61
N ASN A 350 -0.17 -3.92 -29.13
CA ASN A 350 1.10 -4.63 -29.03
C ASN A 350 2.10 -4.08 -30.06
N VAL A 351 3.09 -3.33 -29.58
CA VAL A 351 4.21 -2.79 -30.38
C VAL A 351 5.51 -3.61 -30.23
N ALA A 352 5.47 -4.73 -29.52
CA ALA A 352 6.64 -5.57 -29.29
C ALA A 352 7.04 -6.32 -30.57
N THR A 353 8.34 -6.40 -30.82
CA THR A 353 8.89 -7.07 -32.02
C THR A 353 8.86 -8.60 -31.92
N LEU A 354 8.96 -9.15 -30.70
CA LEU A 354 9.09 -10.58 -30.46
C LEU A 354 7.83 -11.23 -29.89
N SER A 355 6.99 -10.48 -29.18
CA SER A 355 5.75 -11.01 -28.60
C SER A 355 4.60 -10.88 -29.59
N ARG A 356 3.95 -12.00 -29.92
CA ARG A 356 2.75 -12.03 -30.77
C ARG A 356 1.45 -12.17 -29.97
N SER A 357 1.53 -12.22 -28.64
CA SER A 357 0.35 -12.33 -27.79
C SER A 357 -0.49 -11.07 -27.88
N SER A 358 -1.81 -11.20 -27.84
CA SER A 358 -2.71 -10.06 -27.68
C SER A 358 -2.41 -9.38 -26.35
N GLY A 359 -2.24 -8.05 -26.35
CA GLY A 359 -1.79 -7.32 -25.16
C GLY A 359 -1.36 -5.90 -25.49
N ASP A 360 -0.83 -5.21 -24.50
CA ASP A 360 -0.31 -3.84 -24.64
C ASP A 360 1.19 -3.79 -24.97
N GLY A 361 1.76 -4.91 -25.42
CA GLY A 361 3.18 -5.06 -25.70
C GLY A 361 4.06 -5.46 -24.51
N VAL A 362 3.53 -5.40 -23.28
CA VAL A 362 4.22 -5.88 -22.07
C VAL A 362 3.38 -6.95 -21.36
N ILE A 363 2.09 -6.68 -21.17
CA ILE A 363 1.16 -7.51 -20.42
C ILE A 363 0.14 -8.12 -21.40
N PRO A 364 0.02 -9.46 -21.46
CA PRO A 364 -1.00 -10.13 -22.25
C PRO A 364 -2.41 -9.74 -21.80
N LEU A 365 -3.37 -9.66 -22.74
CA LEU A 365 -4.78 -9.38 -22.44
C LEU A 365 -5.37 -10.38 -21.47
N GLU A 366 -5.02 -11.67 -21.56
CA GLU A 366 -5.50 -12.70 -20.62
C GLU A 366 -5.10 -12.41 -19.16
N SER A 367 -3.99 -11.70 -18.94
CA SER A 367 -3.56 -11.26 -17.62
C SER A 367 -4.23 -9.96 -17.20
N GLN A 368 -4.36 -9.00 -18.12
CA GLN A 368 -5.08 -7.74 -17.87
C GLN A 368 -6.57 -7.97 -17.56
N LEU A 369 -7.18 -8.95 -18.23
CA LEU A 369 -8.60 -9.27 -18.20
C LEU A 369 -8.89 -10.59 -17.48
N ARG A 370 -8.14 -10.90 -16.41
CA ARG A 370 -8.49 -12.06 -15.57
C ARG A 370 -9.97 -11.98 -15.15
N SER A 371 -10.70 -13.09 -15.26
CA SER A 371 -12.15 -13.14 -15.02
C SER A 371 -12.56 -12.57 -13.67
N ALA A 372 -11.83 -12.89 -12.60
CA ALA A 372 -12.09 -12.37 -11.26
C ALA A 372 -12.04 -10.83 -11.21
N ALA A 373 -11.08 -10.21 -11.89
CA ALA A 373 -10.98 -8.75 -11.97
C ALA A 373 -12.15 -8.14 -12.76
N GLN A 374 -12.53 -8.77 -13.88
CA GLN A 374 -13.68 -8.31 -14.66
C GLN A 374 -14.99 -8.40 -13.88
N ASN A 375 -15.17 -9.46 -13.09
CA ASN A 375 -16.37 -9.68 -12.28
C ASN A 375 -16.51 -8.67 -11.13
N GLU A 376 -15.40 -8.19 -10.56
CA GLU A 376 -15.41 -7.14 -9.53
C GLU A 376 -15.57 -5.73 -10.13
N ALA A 377 -15.30 -5.54 -11.42
CA ALA A 377 -15.29 -4.23 -12.04
C ALA A 377 -16.71 -3.73 -12.37
N VAL A 378 -17.02 -2.49 -11.97
CA VAL A 378 -18.24 -1.78 -12.38
C VAL A 378 -18.15 -1.24 -13.81
N SER A 379 -16.94 -1.24 -14.39
CA SER A 379 -16.71 -0.91 -15.79
C SER A 379 -15.40 -1.49 -16.29
N VAL A 380 -15.38 -1.89 -17.55
CA VAL A 380 -14.20 -2.38 -18.26
C VAL A 380 -14.04 -1.58 -19.56
N ARG A 381 -12.89 -0.95 -19.80
CA ARG A 381 -12.65 -0.13 -21.00
C ARG A 381 -11.24 -0.34 -21.58
N GLY A 382 -11.20 -0.62 -22.88
CA GLY A 382 -9.95 -0.81 -23.62
C GLY A 382 -9.52 0.43 -24.39
N PHE A 383 -8.21 0.62 -24.55
CA PHE A 383 -7.59 1.69 -25.32
C PHE A 383 -6.58 1.12 -26.33
N ASN A 384 -6.55 1.67 -27.55
CA ASN A 384 -5.59 1.29 -28.59
C ASN A 384 -4.19 1.89 -28.32
N GLU A 385 -3.67 1.58 -27.15
CA GLU A 385 -2.41 2.08 -26.61
C GLU A 385 -1.56 0.92 -26.11
N ASP A 386 -0.25 1.15 -26.10
CA ASP A 386 0.70 0.22 -25.49
C ASP A 386 0.80 0.47 -23.98
N HIS A 387 1.59 -0.36 -23.30
CA HIS A 387 1.68 -0.37 -21.84
C HIS A 387 2.07 0.98 -21.23
N VAL A 388 2.80 1.82 -21.97
CA VAL A 388 3.33 3.10 -21.49
C VAL A 388 2.53 4.26 -22.07
N SER A 389 2.25 4.25 -23.37
CA SER A 389 1.55 5.35 -24.05
C SER A 389 0.14 5.57 -23.51
N ILE A 390 -0.48 4.52 -22.96
CA ILE A 390 -1.81 4.58 -22.34
C ILE A 390 -1.94 5.67 -21.27
N LEU A 391 -0.88 5.99 -20.52
CA LEU A 391 -0.89 7.02 -19.48
C LEU A 391 -0.94 8.45 -20.04
N SER A 392 -0.55 8.63 -21.30
CA SER A 392 -0.59 9.93 -22.00
C SER A 392 -1.84 10.08 -22.88
N ASN A 393 -2.71 9.08 -22.92
CA ASN A 393 -3.92 9.11 -23.74
C ASN A 393 -4.98 10.05 -23.13
N THR A 394 -5.36 11.09 -23.86
CA THR A 394 -6.32 12.11 -23.40
C THR A 394 -7.71 11.53 -23.15
N GLU A 395 -8.11 10.48 -23.88
CA GLU A 395 -9.40 9.83 -23.67
C GLU A 395 -9.45 9.06 -22.35
N LEU A 396 -8.36 8.39 -22.01
CA LEU A 396 -8.18 7.75 -20.71
C LEU A 396 -8.15 8.77 -19.58
N GLN A 397 -7.43 9.88 -19.72
CA GLN A 397 -7.37 10.93 -18.70
C GLN A 397 -8.75 11.53 -18.39
N ARG A 398 -9.55 11.77 -19.44
CA ARG A 398 -10.95 12.20 -19.28
C ARG A 398 -11.78 11.13 -18.58
N TYR A 399 -11.65 9.87 -19.00
CA TYR A 399 -12.39 8.77 -18.39
C TYR A 399 -12.04 8.58 -16.90
N ILE A 400 -10.77 8.76 -16.51
CA ILE A 400 -10.37 8.73 -15.10
C ILE A 400 -11.16 9.78 -14.32
N ASN A 401 -11.21 11.03 -14.79
CA ASN A 401 -12.00 12.06 -14.13
C ASN A 401 -13.48 11.66 -14.03
N GLU A 402 -14.09 11.15 -15.10
CA GLU A 402 -15.47 10.66 -15.08
C GLU A 402 -15.68 9.53 -14.04
N ALA A 403 -14.76 8.56 -13.98
CA ALA A 403 -14.81 7.45 -13.03
C ALA A 403 -14.71 7.95 -11.58
N LEU A 404 -13.76 8.85 -11.30
CA LEU A 404 -13.56 9.46 -9.98
C LEU A 404 -14.76 10.29 -9.52
N GLN A 405 -15.57 10.81 -10.44
CA GLN A 405 -16.75 11.61 -10.11
C GLN A 405 -18.03 10.79 -9.87
N ARG A 406 -18.03 9.49 -10.20
CA ARG A 406 -19.24 8.66 -10.07
C ARG A 406 -19.66 8.58 -8.60
N PRO A 407 -20.95 8.80 -8.29
CA PRO A 407 -21.43 8.67 -6.93
C PRO A 407 -21.25 7.23 -6.43
N ASP A 408 -20.81 7.09 -5.19
CA ASP A 408 -20.76 5.82 -4.49
C ASP A 408 -22.16 5.17 -4.51
N PHE A 409 -22.26 3.91 -4.90
CA PHE A 409 -23.54 3.17 -4.89
C PHE A 409 -24.22 3.16 -3.50
N ARG A 410 -23.48 3.45 -2.42
CA ARG A 410 -24.03 3.68 -1.08
C ARG A 410 -24.97 4.89 -0.98
N SER A 411 -24.82 5.92 -1.82
CA SER A 411 -25.68 7.12 -1.76
C SER A 411 -27.09 6.85 -2.29
N VAL A 412 -27.26 5.84 -3.14
CA VAL A 412 -28.56 5.49 -3.74
C VAL A 412 -29.43 4.69 -2.76
N ALA A 413 -28.82 3.96 -1.82
CA ALA A 413 -29.54 3.13 -0.85
C ALA A 413 -30.07 3.90 0.39
N ARG A 414 -29.67 5.17 0.60
CA ARG A 414 -30.13 5.98 1.75
C ARG A 414 -31.44 6.74 1.52
N HIS A 415 -32.16 6.50 0.43
CA HIS A 415 -33.53 6.97 0.27
C HIS A 415 -34.45 5.76 0.08
N PRO A 416 -35.11 5.26 1.14
CA PRO A 416 -36.27 4.43 0.94
C PRO A 416 -37.30 5.30 0.23
N ARG A 417 -37.57 5.01 -1.05
CA ARG A 417 -38.78 5.50 -1.71
C ARG A 417 -39.93 5.08 -0.80
N SER A 418 -40.61 6.05 -0.20
CA SER A 418 -41.85 5.82 0.51
C SER A 418 -42.84 5.20 -0.48
N VAL A 419 -43.01 3.90 -0.41
CA VAL A 419 -44.09 3.21 -1.12
C VAL A 419 -45.36 3.53 -0.35
N SER A 420 -46.16 4.47 -0.88
CA SER A 420 -47.52 4.71 -0.39
C SER A 420 -48.33 3.42 -0.50
N PRO A 421 -49.10 3.02 0.53
CA PRO A 421 -49.97 1.86 0.43
C PRO A 421 -51.11 2.17 -0.55
N VAL A 422 -51.23 1.32 -1.57
CA VAL A 422 -52.39 1.27 -2.45
C VAL A 422 -53.64 1.03 -1.60
N ARG A 423 -54.56 1.99 -1.59
CA ARG A 423 -55.91 1.80 -1.04
C ARG A 423 -56.62 0.76 -1.91
N GLN A 424 -56.90 -0.42 -1.35
CA GLN A 424 -57.95 -1.28 -1.90
C GLN A 424 -59.28 -0.61 -1.61
N SER A 425 -59.90 -0.07 -2.67
CA SER A 425 -61.32 0.29 -2.68
C SER A 425 -62.14 -1.00 -2.69
N ALA A 426 -62.90 -1.22 -1.62
CA ALA A 426 -63.99 -2.17 -1.62
C ALA A 426 -65.20 -1.49 -2.27
N GLU A 427 -65.71 -2.03 -3.38
CA GLU A 427 -67.09 -1.78 -3.81
C GLU A 427 -67.70 -3.07 -4.38
N ARG A 428 -68.76 -3.49 -3.67
CA ARG A 428 -69.95 -4.28 -4.07
C ARG A 428 -69.83 -5.78 -4.27
#